data_AF-A0A5C9CM35-F1
#
_entry.id   AF-A0A5C9CM35-F1
#
_cell.length_a   1.000
_cell.length_b   1.000
_cell.length_c   1.000
_cell.angle_alpha   90.00
_cell.angle_beta   90.00
_cell.angle_gamma   90.00
#
_symmetry.space_group_name_H-M   'P 1'
#
loop_
_entity.id
_entity.type
_entity.pdbx_description
1 polymer ?
#
loop_
_entity_poly.entity_id
_entity_poly.type
_entity_poly.pdbx_seq_one_letter_code
_entity_poly.pdbx_strand_id
1 'polypeptide(L)'
;MNQKKPGPMYSTPPRKTCPVCGQVSYSPAGVHPQCAEAQADEKRMKKVKAKKADKPVVMDATPSAWRKPCPKCGTQVHVRKAQCECGHKFVVQKTKSGFGNDD
;
A
#
# COMPACT_ATOMS: atom_id res chain seq x y z
N MET A 1 -5.52 19.87 58.29
CA MET A 1 -5.09 18.47 58.51
C MET A 1 -5.40 17.67 57.25
N ASN A 2 -4.38 17.34 56.45
CA ASN A 2 -4.56 16.58 55.22
C ASN A 2 -4.38 15.08 55.52
N GLN A 3 -5.45 14.41 55.95
CA GLN A 3 -5.40 12.97 56.20
C GLN A 3 -5.40 12.23 54.86
N LYS A 4 -4.32 11.48 54.57
CA LYS A 4 -4.25 10.60 53.40
C LYS A 4 -5.27 9.48 53.57
N LYS A 5 -6.06 9.21 52.51
CA LYS A 5 -7.08 8.15 52.51
C LYS A 5 -6.44 6.80 52.88
N PRO A 6 -7.10 5.97 53.70
CA PRO A 6 -6.61 4.63 54.03
C PRO A 6 -6.44 3.82 52.74
N GLY A 7 -5.39 2.99 52.71
CA GLY A 7 -5.15 2.09 51.59
C GLY A 7 -6.30 1.10 51.40
N PRO A 8 -6.48 0.56 50.19
CA PRO A 8 -7.51 -0.44 49.93
C PRO A 8 -7.31 -1.67 50.82
N MET A 9 -8.41 -2.20 51.36
CA MET A 9 -8.42 -3.33 52.30
C MET A 9 -8.00 -4.66 51.64
N TYR A 10 -8.06 -4.74 50.31
CA TYR A 10 -7.74 -5.94 49.52
C TYR A 10 -6.64 -5.65 48.48
N SER A 11 -5.74 -6.62 48.29
CA SER A 11 -4.76 -6.57 47.21
C SER A 11 -5.45 -6.68 45.86
N THR A 12 -5.11 -5.81 44.92
CA THR A 12 -5.64 -5.89 43.56
C THR A 12 -5.06 -7.10 42.84
N PRO A 13 -5.89 -7.96 42.20
CA PRO A 13 -5.38 -9.10 41.47
C PRO A 13 -4.52 -8.64 40.27
N PRO A 14 -3.43 -9.36 39.96
CA PRO A 14 -2.56 -9.01 38.85
C PRO A 14 -3.34 -9.10 37.54
N ARG A 15 -3.36 -8.00 36.78
CA ARG A 15 -4.05 -7.94 35.49
C ARG A 15 -3.11 -8.38 34.36
N LYS A 16 -3.64 -9.12 33.39
CA LYS A 16 -2.87 -9.52 32.21
C LYS A 16 -2.61 -8.31 31.33
N THR A 17 -1.37 -8.13 30.89
CA THR A 17 -0.98 -7.07 29.95
C THR A 17 -0.92 -7.62 28.52
N CYS A 18 -1.39 -6.82 27.57
CA CYS A 18 -1.34 -7.13 26.16
C CYS A 18 0.12 -7.13 25.66
N PRO A 19 0.59 -8.19 25.01
CA PRO A 19 1.96 -8.26 24.49
C PRO A 19 2.18 -7.38 23.26
N VAL A 20 1.12 -6.82 22.65
CA VAL A 20 1.22 -5.94 21.48
C VAL A 20 1.41 -4.48 21.88
N CYS A 21 0.61 -4.00 22.84
CA CYS A 21 0.59 -2.58 23.21
C CYS A 21 1.01 -2.30 24.66
N GLY A 22 1.27 -3.33 25.47
CA GLY A 22 1.68 -3.20 26.88
C GLY A 22 0.57 -2.79 27.84
N GLN A 23 -0.62 -2.44 27.34
CA GLN A 23 -1.76 -2.05 28.16
C GLN A 23 -2.49 -3.26 28.76
N VAL A 24 -3.21 -3.04 29.85
CA VAL A 24 -4.03 -4.08 30.49
C VAL A 24 -5.10 -4.59 29.52
N SER A 25 -5.16 -5.90 29.33
CA SER A 25 -6.21 -6.55 28.56
C SER A 25 -7.28 -7.11 29.47
N TYR A 26 -8.54 -6.88 29.09
CA TYR A 26 -9.72 -7.45 29.73
C TYR A 26 -10.12 -8.80 29.13
N SER A 27 -9.45 -9.24 28.07
CA SER A 27 -9.71 -10.55 27.44
C SER A 27 -9.08 -11.68 28.26
N PRO A 28 -9.70 -12.88 28.30
CA PRO A 28 -9.16 -14.04 29.01
C PRO A 28 -7.79 -14.47 28.48
N ALA A 29 -7.56 -14.30 27.16
CA ALA A 29 -6.30 -14.56 26.49
C ALA A 29 -5.21 -13.50 26.76
N GLY A 30 -5.55 -12.37 27.38
CA GLY A 30 -4.61 -11.30 27.66
C GLY A 30 -4.23 -10.42 26.46
N VAL A 31 -4.88 -10.57 25.29
CA VAL A 31 -4.66 -9.74 24.09
C VAL A 31 -5.95 -8.98 23.73
N HIS A 32 -5.86 -7.71 23.35
CA HIS A 32 -7.03 -6.96 22.88
C HIS A 32 -7.49 -7.46 21.51
N PRO A 33 -8.80 -7.35 21.17
CA PRO A 33 -9.32 -7.80 19.87
C PRO A 33 -8.56 -7.20 18.68
N GLN A 34 -8.37 -5.87 18.67
CA GLN A 34 -7.65 -5.17 17.59
C GLN A 34 -6.17 -5.55 17.54
N CYS A 35 -5.56 -5.82 18.69
CA CYS A 35 -4.17 -6.28 18.77
C CYS A 35 -4.00 -7.71 18.24
N ALA A 36 -5.00 -8.58 18.46
CA ALA A 36 -4.99 -9.95 17.94
C ALA A 36 -5.12 -9.97 16.42
N GLU A 37 -5.97 -9.11 15.85
CA GLU A 37 -6.10 -8.93 14.40
C GLU A 37 -4.79 -8.45 13.78
N ALA A 38 -4.17 -7.41 14.35
CA ALA A 38 -2.89 -6.89 13.88
C ALA A 38 -1.78 -7.96 13.86
N GLN A 39 -1.69 -8.79 14.91
CA GLN A 39 -0.75 -9.91 14.95
C GLN A 39 -1.03 -10.96 13.88
N ALA A 40 -2.30 -11.24 13.58
CA ALA A 40 -2.68 -12.18 12.52
C ALA A 40 -2.33 -11.63 11.13
N ASP A 41 -2.59 -10.35 10.90
CA ASP A 41 -2.29 -9.67 9.64
C ASP A 41 -0.79 -9.57 9.40
N GLU A 42 0.02 -9.31 10.42
CA GLU A 42 1.48 -9.29 10.26
C GLU A 42 2.01 -10.63 9.70
N LYS A 43 1.48 -11.75 10.18
CA LYS A 43 1.83 -13.09 9.66
C LYS A 43 1.42 -13.24 8.20
N ARG A 44 0.23 -12.77 7.83
CA ARG A 44 -0.26 -12.81 6.44
C ARG A 44 0.61 -11.93 5.54
N MET A 45 0.94 -10.72 5.97
CA MET A 45 1.75 -9.76 5.23
C MET A 45 3.18 -10.25 5.03
N LYS A 46 3.79 -10.90 6.03
CA LYS A 46 5.10 -11.56 5.89
C LYS A 46 5.10 -12.61 4.78
N LYS A 47 4.07 -13.45 4.71
CA LYS A 47 3.92 -14.47 3.65
C LYS A 47 3.74 -13.82 2.27
N VAL A 48 2.95 -12.76 2.17
CA VAL A 48 2.75 -12.04 0.91
C VAL A 48 4.05 -11.36 0.46
N LYS A 49 4.80 -10.75 1.40
CA LYS A 49 6.08 -10.09 1.10
C LYS A 49 7.13 -11.09 0.63
N ALA A 50 7.22 -12.27 1.27
CA ALA A 50 8.10 -13.35 0.82
C ALA A 50 7.77 -13.77 -0.63
N LYS A 51 6.49 -14.07 -0.91
CA LYS A 51 6.04 -14.44 -2.27
C LYS A 51 6.27 -13.35 -3.33
N LYS A 52 6.32 -12.07 -2.94
CA LYS A 52 6.61 -10.96 -3.85
C LYS A 52 8.10 -10.77 -4.11
N ALA A 53 8.97 -11.14 -3.17
CA ALA A 53 10.42 -11.02 -3.33
C ALA A 53 10.95 -12.00 -4.38
N ASP A 54 10.38 -13.21 -4.47
CA ASP A 54 10.79 -14.24 -5.42
C ASP A 54 10.19 -14.10 -6.82
N LYS A 55 9.21 -13.20 -6.99
CA LYS A 55 8.70 -12.88 -8.33
C LYS A 55 9.56 -11.76 -8.89
N PRO A 56 10.45 -12.02 -9.87
CA PRO A 56 10.97 -10.93 -10.66
C PRO A 56 9.76 -10.17 -11.19
N VAL A 57 9.70 -8.87 -10.93
CA VAL A 57 8.79 -8.00 -11.65
C VAL A 57 9.26 -8.11 -13.09
N VAL A 58 8.65 -9.02 -13.84
CA VAL A 58 8.85 -9.12 -15.27
C VAL A 58 8.26 -7.81 -15.78
N MET A 59 9.11 -6.80 -15.88
CA MET A 59 8.80 -5.63 -16.65
C MET A 59 8.79 -6.14 -18.07
N ASP A 60 7.61 -6.56 -18.53
CA ASP A 60 7.41 -7.02 -19.88
C ASP A 60 8.07 -6.00 -20.81
N ALA A 61 9.20 -6.39 -21.39
CA ALA A 61 9.99 -5.59 -22.31
C ALA A 61 9.30 -5.45 -23.68
N THR A 62 8.05 -5.91 -23.79
CA THR A 62 7.19 -5.57 -24.91
C THR A 62 6.94 -4.06 -24.85
N PRO A 63 7.17 -3.33 -25.96
CA PRO A 63 6.72 -1.95 -26.06
C PRO A 63 5.21 -1.96 -25.86
N SER A 64 4.77 -1.61 -24.66
CA SER A 64 3.36 -1.51 -24.34
C SER A 64 2.74 -0.58 -25.36
N ALA A 65 1.66 -1.02 -26.03
CA ALA A 65 0.93 -0.22 -27.02
C ALA A 65 0.50 1.17 -26.49
N TRP A 66 0.59 1.37 -25.17
CA TRP A 66 0.20 2.57 -24.45
C TRP A 66 1.37 3.47 -24.05
N ARG A 67 2.64 3.09 -24.30
CA ARG A 67 3.83 3.88 -23.95
C ARG A 67 4.72 4.10 -25.17
N LYS A 68 5.21 5.33 -25.35
CA LYS A 68 6.21 5.70 -26.37
C LYS A 68 7.41 6.38 -25.69
N PRO A 69 8.64 6.12 -26.12
CA PRO A 69 9.81 6.82 -25.61
C PRO A 69 9.85 8.26 -26.16
N CYS A 70 10.26 9.21 -25.33
CA CYS A 70 10.55 10.57 -25.81
C CYS A 70 11.88 10.59 -26.58
N PRO A 71 11.95 11.15 -27.79
CA PRO A 71 13.20 11.20 -28.56
C PRO A 71 14.25 12.17 -27.99
N LYS A 72 13.85 13.08 -27.08
CA LYS A 72 14.79 14.02 -26.44
C LYS A 72 15.40 13.49 -25.15
N CYS A 73 14.60 12.86 -24.28
CA CYS A 73 15.03 12.48 -22.94
C CYS A 73 14.92 10.97 -22.64
N GLY A 74 14.41 10.17 -23.58
CA GLY A 74 14.25 8.71 -23.40
C GLY A 74 13.14 8.28 -22.43
N THR A 75 12.53 9.22 -21.69
CA THR A 75 11.44 8.91 -20.74
C THR A 75 10.25 8.25 -21.45
N GLN A 76 9.72 7.17 -20.86
CA GLN A 76 8.50 6.53 -21.33
C GLN A 76 7.29 7.38 -20.98
N VAL A 77 6.64 7.95 -21.99
CA VAL A 77 5.40 8.72 -21.84
C VAL A 77 4.21 7.94 -22.40
N HIS A 78 3.01 8.26 -21.92
CA HIS A 78 1.79 7.68 -22.46
C HIS A 78 1.59 8.08 -23.93
N VAL A 79 1.13 7.17 -24.79
CA VAL A 79 0.98 7.40 -26.24
C VAL A 79 0.06 8.58 -26.57
N ARG A 80 -0.96 8.84 -25.75
CA ARG A 80 -1.87 10.00 -25.92
C ARG A 80 -1.32 11.35 -25.45
N LYS A 81 -0.21 11.38 -24.69
CA LYS A 81 0.38 12.68 -24.29
C LYS A 81 0.95 13.38 -25.53
N ALA A 82 0.49 14.61 -25.76
CA ALA A 82 0.96 15.48 -26.84
C ALA A 82 2.32 16.12 -26.52
N GLN A 83 2.69 16.20 -25.25
CA GLN A 83 3.95 16.82 -24.80
C GLN A 83 4.60 15.98 -23.69
N CYS A 84 5.93 15.86 -23.75
CA CYS A 84 6.75 15.29 -22.68
C CYS A 84 7.09 16.37 -21.63
N GLU A 85 7.44 15.96 -20.41
CA GLU A 85 7.89 16.87 -19.34
C GLU A 85 9.19 17.62 -19.71
N CYS A 86 10.02 17.06 -20.58
CA CYS A 86 11.17 17.77 -21.16
C CYS A 86 10.80 18.86 -22.20
N GLY A 87 9.50 19.08 -22.44
CA GLY A 87 8.98 20.07 -23.37
C GLY A 87 8.85 19.59 -24.83
N HIS A 88 9.27 18.35 -25.15
CA HIS A 88 9.14 17.82 -26.51
C HIS A 88 7.67 17.59 -26.91
N LYS A 89 7.24 18.15 -28.04
CA LYS A 89 5.89 17.98 -28.62
C LYS A 89 5.87 16.80 -29.59
N PHE A 90 5.00 15.83 -29.35
CA PHE A 90 4.81 14.67 -30.23
C PHE A 90 3.89 15.05 -31.38
N VAL A 91 4.34 14.86 -32.61
CA VAL A 91 3.50 15.06 -33.81
C VAL A 91 2.48 13.93 -33.87
N VAL A 92 1.20 14.25 -33.66
CA VAL A 92 0.11 13.30 -33.90
C VAL A 92 0.02 13.11 -35.40
N GLN A 93 0.50 11.97 -35.91
CA GLN A 93 0.21 11.60 -37.30
C GLN A 93 -1.30 11.41 -37.40
N LYS A 94 -1.96 12.36 -38.08
CA LYS A 94 -3.40 12.31 -38.33
C LYS A 94 -3.62 11.11 -39.25
N THR A 95 -3.96 9.95 -38.68
CA THR A 95 -4.43 8.82 -39.48
C THR A 95 -5.64 9.30 -40.25
N LYS A 96 -5.53 9.29 -41.58
CA LYS A 96 -6.55 9.69 -42.53
C LYS A 96 -7.74 8.73 -42.37
N SER A 97 -8.67 9.02 -41.45
CA SER A 97 -9.93 8.29 -41.32
C SER A 97 -10.83 8.69 -42.47
N GLY A 98 -10.60 8.09 -43.63
CA GLY A 98 -11.55 8.04 -44.74
C GLY A 98 -12.19 6.66 -44.74
N PHE A 99 -13.31 6.51 -44.04
CA PHE A 99 -14.31 5.49 -44.34
C PHE A 99 -15.60 6.29 -44.56
N GLY A 100 -15.85 6.62 -45.83
CA GLY A 100 -17.15 7.11 -46.26
C GLY A 100 -18.18 5.99 -46.10
N ASN A 101 -19.35 6.34 -45.61
CA ASN A 101 -20.57 5.61 -45.92
C ASN A 101 -21.42 6.60 -46.72
N ASP A 102 -21.45 6.38 -48.03
CA ASP A 102 -22.47 6.93 -48.93
C ASP A 102 -23.36 5.74 -49.33
N ASP A 103 -24.67 5.96 -49.21
CA ASP A 103 -25.85 5.13 -49.51
C ASP A 103 -26.13 3.85 -48.70
#